data_AF-A0A3G2GAY7-F1
#
_entry.id   AF-A0A3G2GAY7-F1
#
_cell.length_a   1.000
_cell.length_b   1.000
_cell.length_c   1.000
_cell.angle_alpha   90.00
_cell.angle_beta   90.00
_cell.angle_gamma   90.00
#
_symmetry.space_group_name_H-M   'P 1'
#
loop_
_entity.id
_entity.type
_entity.pdbx_description
1 polymer ?
#
loop_
_entity_poly.entity_id
_entity_poly.type
_entity_poly.pdbx_seq_one_letter_code
_entity_poly.pdbx_strand_id
1 'polypeptide(L)'
;MKNFEIHKDKGIISNEFLNRNITDFRSACKYVSELPYKRNSDKNNIQCVFNDLGGTCSTKHAILRKLALENDQQDVKLILGIFKMDAAYTQKIKSTLEKFNLNYIPEAHNYLKIDDEYFDFTKPNSNYADFKSKLLIEKEIEFNEIVEEKISFHKDFLKKWILDENIPYNLDEIWNIREQCIKDLQKMMK
;
A
#
# COMPACT_ATOMS: atom_id res chain seq x y z
N MET A 1 -13.92 -10.19 -7.65
CA MET A 1 -14.02 -9.80 -6.22
C MET A 1 -15.39 -10.09 -5.62
N LYS A 2 -15.40 -10.96 -4.59
CA LYS A 2 -16.51 -11.24 -3.68
C LYS A 2 -17.03 -9.95 -3.01
N ASN A 3 -18.33 -9.88 -2.76
CA ASN A 3 -18.96 -8.77 -2.05
C ASN A 3 -19.71 -9.29 -0.82
N PHE A 4 -19.87 -8.44 0.19
CA PHE A 4 -20.66 -8.72 1.40
C PHE A 4 -21.28 -7.43 1.93
N GLU A 5 -22.41 -7.57 2.64
CA GLU A 5 -23.07 -6.46 3.31
C GLU A 5 -22.30 -6.07 4.58
N ILE A 6 -22.26 -4.77 4.86
CA ILE A 6 -21.69 -4.23 6.09
C ILE A 6 -22.82 -4.15 7.12
N HIS A 7 -22.68 -4.87 8.22
CA HIS A 7 -23.68 -4.88 9.27
C HIS A 7 -23.37 -3.85 10.37
N LYS A 8 -24.43 -3.29 10.96
CA LYS A 8 -24.32 -2.41 12.13
C LYS A 8 -23.72 -3.16 13.32
N ASP A 9 -23.08 -2.42 14.22
CA ASP A 9 -22.56 -2.91 15.50
C ASP A 9 -21.45 -3.99 15.40
N LYS A 10 -20.87 -4.17 14.20
CA LYS A 10 -19.74 -5.07 13.95
C LYS A 10 -18.38 -4.50 14.33
N GLY A 11 -18.26 -3.17 14.39
CA GLY A 11 -17.05 -2.50 14.84
C GLY A 11 -16.94 -1.07 14.33
N ILE A 12 -15.86 -0.40 14.74
CA ILE A 12 -15.66 1.04 14.48
C ILE A 12 -15.53 1.33 12.99
N ILE A 13 -14.89 0.45 12.22
CA ILE A 13 -14.70 0.69 10.78
C ILE A 13 -16.00 0.45 10.01
N SER A 14 -16.76 -0.58 10.36
CA SER A 14 -18.09 -0.84 9.83
C SER A 14 -19.01 0.36 10.05
N ASN A 15 -18.99 0.92 11.26
CA ASN A 15 -19.76 2.12 11.60
C ASN A 15 -19.32 3.36 10.80
N GLU A 16 -18.02 3.57 10.56
CA GLU A 16 -17.53 4.66 9.72
C GLU A 16 -18.06 4.58 8.28
N PHE A 17 -18.09 3.38 7.69
CA PHE A 17 -18.67 3.20 6.35
C PHE A 17 -20.18 3.40 6.33
N LEU A 18 -20.90 2.84 7.30
CA LEU A 18 -22.36 2.99 7.39
C LEU A 18 -22.80 4.44 7.59
N ASN A 19 -22.05 5.22 8.39
CA ASN A 19 -22.29 6.66 8.57
C ASN A 19 -22.12 7.47 7.27
N ARG A 20 -21.46 6.90 6.25
CA ARG A 20 -21.28 7.47 4.91
C ARG A 20 -22.25 6.89 3.88
N ASN A 21 -23.27 6.15 4.32
CA ASN A 21 -24.21 5.41 3.47
C ASN A 21 -23.53 4.37 2.56
N ILE A 22 -22.39 3.82 3.00
CA ILE A 22 -21.69 2.73 2.31
C ILE A 22 -22.04 1.44 3.05
N THR A 23 -22.80 0.58 2.38
CA THR A 23 -23.45 -0.58 2.99
C THR A 23 -22.89 -1.92 2.52
N ASP A 24 -21.91 -1.93 1.62
CA ASP A 24 -21.30 -3.15 1.10
C ASP A 24 -19.79 -2.97 0.85
N PHE A 25 -19.06 -4.08 0.87
CA PHE A 25 -17.60 -4.08 0.77
C PHE A 25 -17.07 -3.53 -0.56
N ARG A 26 -17.74 -3.83 -1.68
CA ARG A 26 -17.34 -3.32 -2.99
C ARG A 26 -17.46 -1.80 -3.05
N SER A 27 -18.54 -1.26 -2.50
CA SER A 27 -18.72 0.19 -2.35
C SER A 27 -17.66 0.80 -1.42
N ALA A 28 -17.28 0.11 -0.34
CA ALA A 28 -16.18 0.53 0.53
C ALA A 28 -14.82 0.55 -0.21
N CYS A 29 -14.48 -0.50 -0.95
CA CYS A 29 -13.27 -0.55 -1.77
C CYS A 29 -13.23 0.59 -2.79
N LYS A 30 -14.35 0.86 -3.47
CA LYS A 30 -14.47 1.96 -4.43
C LYS A 30 -14.21 3.31 -3.73
N TYR A 31 -14.92 3.59 -2.64
CA TYR A 31 -14.73 4.81 -1.85
C TYR A 31 -13.27 5.01 -1.43
N VAL A 32 -12.65 3.98 -0.87
CA VAL A 32 -11.23 4.03 -0.43
C VAL A 32 -10.29 4.29 -1.60
N SER A 33 -10.56 3.70 -2.77
CA SER A 33 -9.75 3.93 -3.97
C SER A 33 -9.84 5.37 -4.48
N GLU A 34 -11.00 6.01 -4.35
CA GLU A 34 -11.26 7.39 -4.79
C GLU A 34 -10.65 8.45 -3.87
N LEU A 35 -10.35 8.11 -2.61
CA LEU A 35 -9.68 9.02 -1.70
C LEU A 35 -8.27 9.40 -2.21
N PRO A 36 -7.78 10.63 -2.00
CA PRO A 36 -6.43 11.04 -2.38
C PRO A 36 -5.33 10.17 -1.76
N TYR A 37 -4.25 9.93 -2.53
CA TYR A 37 -3.03 9.37 -1.97
C TYR A 37 -2.28 10.44 -1.18
N LYS A 38 -2.16 10.27 0.14
CA LYS A 38 -1.39 11.19 1.00
C LYS A 38 -0.93 10.53 2.29
N ARG A 39 0.02 11.17 2.98
CA ARG A 39 0.45 10.74 4.31
C ARG A 39 -0.60 11.14 5.33
N ASN A 40 -0.94 10.20 6.22
CA ASN A 40 -1.84 10.44 7.33
C ASN A 40 -1.13 11.17 8.47
N SER A 41 -1.92 11.92 9.25
CA SER A 41 -1.45 12.66 10.44
C SER A 41 -0.97 11.72 11.54
N ASP A 42 -1.75 10.66 11.81
CA ASP A 42 -1.39 9.55 12.69
C ASP A 42 -1.72 8.22 12.01
N LYS A 43 -0.69 7.46 11.65
CA LYS A 43 -0.85 6.16 10.97
C LYS A 43 -1.21 5.02 11.92
N ASN A 44 -1.03 5.21 13.23
CA ASN A 44 -1.40 4.21 14.24
C ASN A 44 -2.90 4.26 14.55
N ASN A 45 -3.55 5.39 14.23
CA ASN A 45 -5.00 5.49 14.27
C ASN A 45 -5.63 4.79 13.06
N ILE A 46 -6.34 3.68 13.29
CA ILE A 46 -7.01 2.92 12.22
C ILE A 46 -8.09 3.74 11.48
N GLN A 47 -8.66 4.78 12.09
CA GLN A 47 -9.64 5.67 11.46
C GLN A 47 -8.99 6.84 10.70
N CYS A 48 -7.66 6.92 10.63
CA CYS A 48 -6.97 8.07 10.03
C CYS A 48 -7.38 8.36 8.57
N VAL A 49 -7.73 7.34 7.80
CA VAL A 49 -8.19 7.52 6.41
C VAL A 49 -9.48 8.34 6.32
N PHE A 50 -10.37 8.15 7.30
CA PHE A 50 -11.63 8.89 7.39
C PHE A 50 -11.42 10.31 7.91
N ASN A 51 -10.57 10.47 8.93
CA ASN A 51 -10.27 11.77 9.54
C ASN A 51 -9.52 12.67 8.56
N ASP A 52 -8.53 12.11 7.86
CA ASP A 52 -7.71 12.86 6.93
C ASP A 52 -8.35 12.94 5.54
N LEU A 53 -9.40 12.18 5.21
CA LEU A 53 -9.97 12.07 3.86
C LEU A 53 -8.91 11.70 2.81
N GLY A 54 -8.12 10.67 3.09
CA GLY A 54 -7.00 10.25 2.26
C GLY A 54 -6.08 9.29 2.98
N GLY A 55 -5.20 8.62 2.24
CA GLY A 55 -4.28 7.68 2.85
C GLY A 55 -3.23 7.15 1.90
N THR A 56 -2.37 6.30 2.45
CA THR A 56 -1.34 5.58 1.70
C THR A 56 -1.83 4.18 1.34
N CYS A 57 -1.08 3.41 0.53
CA CYS A 57 -1.42 2.01 0.28
C CYS A 57 -1.58 1.22 1.59
N SER A 58 -0.76 1.52 2.61
CA SER A 58 -0.82 0.89 3.92
C SER A 58 -2.15 1.15 4.64
N THR A 59 -2.47 2.43 4.89
CA THR A 59 -3.65 2.80 5.68
C THR A 59 -4.96 2.51 4.94
N LYS A 60 -4.99 2.69 3.62
CA LYS A 60 -6.16 2.37 2.78
C LYS A 60 -6.50 0.89 2.81
N HIS A 61 -5.53 0.00 2.66
CA HIS A 61 -5.81 -1.44 2.68
C HIS A 61 -6.01 -1.98 4.09
N ALA A 62 -5.37 -1.38 5.11
CA ALA A 62 -5.61 -1.73 6.51
C ALA A 62 -7.08 -1.54 6.93
N ILE A 63 -7.71 -0.42 6.54
CA ILE A 63 -9.13 -0.22 6.88
C ILE A 63 -10.05 -1.21 6.15
N LEU A 64 -9.70 -1.64 4.93
CA LEU A 64 -10.47 -2.64 4.20
C LEU A 64 -10.30 -4.05 4.81
N ARG A 65 -9.06 -4.41 5.22
CA ARG A 65 -8.81 -5.64 6.01
C ARG A 65 -9.57 -5.61 7.32
N LYS A 66 -9.54 -4.49 8.04
CA LYS A 66 -10.26 -4.35 9.32
C LYS A 66 -11.77 -4.44 9.13
N LEU A 67 -12.33 -3.80 8.09
CA LEU A 67 -13.74 -3.92 7.72
C LEU A 67 -14.13 -5.38 7.47
N ALA A 68 -13.32 -6.12 6.72
CA ALA A 68 -13.57 -7.52 6.45
C ALA A 68 -13.55 -8.38 7.72
N LEU A 69 -12.57 -8.16 8.61
CA LEU A 69 -12.50 -8.83 9.91
C LEU A 69 -13.72 -8.55 10.78
N GLU A 70 -14.19 -7.30 10.83
CA GLU A 70 -15.41 -6.94 11.58
C GLU A 70 -16.66 -7.63 11.02
N ASN A 71 -16.69 -7.98 9.72
CA ASN A 71 -17.81 -8.66 9.07
C ASN A 71 -17.54 -10.16 8.81
N ASP A 72 -16.67 -10.76 9.64
CA ASP A 72 -16.38 -12.20 9.64
C ASP A 72 -15.82 -12.74 8.30
N GLN A 73 -15.21 -11.88 7.49
CA GLN A 73 -14.58 -12.24 6.20
C GLN A 73 -13.06 -12.42 6.36
N GLN A 74 -12.67 -13.60 6.84
CA GLN A 74 -11.25 -13.95 7.08
C GLN A 74 -10.44 -14.11 5.79
N ASP A 75 -11.10 -14.39 4.68
CA ASP A 75 -10.56 -14.59 3.32
C ASP A 75 -9.98 -13.32 2.70
N VAL A 76 -10.32 -12.14 3.21
CA VAL A 76 -9.76 -10.85 2.77
C VAL A 76 -8.45 -10.60 3.51
N LYS A 77 -7.32 -10.95 2.91
CA LYS A 77 -5.99 -10.87 3.52
C LYS A 77 -5.26 -9.61 3.11
N LEU A 78 -4.49 -9.01 4.03
CA LEU A 78 -3.61 -7.89 3.74
C LEU A 78 -2.21 -8.42 3.40
N ILE A 79 -1.72 -8.04 2.23
CA ILE A 79 -0.42 -8.46 1.73
C ILE A 79 0.54 -7.28 1.76
N LEU A 80 1.79 -7.55 2.13
CA LEU A 80 2.93 -6.67 2.01
C LEU A 80 3.90 -7.26 0.99
N GLY A 81 4.04 -6.60 -0.16
CA GLY A 81 4.99 -6.97 -1.20
C GLY A 81 6.16 -6.00 -1.28
N ILE A 82 7.35 -6.52 -1.59
CA ILE A 82 8.45 -5.71 -2.12
C ILE A 82 8.53 -5.96 -3.63
N PHE A 83 8.55 -4.89 -4.43
CA PHE A 83 8.67 -4.99 -5.89
C PHE A 83 9.80 -4.10 -6.42
N LYS A 84 10.29 -4.40 -7.63
CA LYS A 84 11.24 -3.55 -8.35
C LYS A 84 10.52 -2.31 -8.87
N MET A 85 10.72 -1.17 -8.22
CA MET A 85 10.20 0.11 -8.70
C MET A 85 11.23 0.74 -9.65
N ASP A 86 10.96 0.68 -10.96
CA ASP A 86 11.84 1.16 -12.02
C ASP A 86 11.15 2.16 -12.97
N ALA A 87 11.88 2.67 -13.96
CA ALA A 87 11.34 3.62 -14.93
C ALA A 87 10.26 3.02 -15.86
N ALA A 88 10.26 1.70 -16.06
CA ALA A 88 9.23 1.01 -16.84
C ALA A 88 7.91 0.85 -16.06
N TYR A 89 7.99 0.76 -14.73
CA TYR A 89 6.82 0.83 -13.85
C TYR A 89 6.25 2.25 -13.84
N THR A 90 7.11 3.26 -13.76
CA THR A 90 6.69 4.65 -13.86
C THR A 90 7.80 5.58 -14.31
N GLN A 91 7.55 6.32 -15.38
CA GLN A 91 8.54 7.25 -15.92
C GLN A 91 8.90 8.39 -14.94
N LYS A 92 8.05 8.67 -13.96
CA LYS A 92 8.21 9.79 -13.02
C LYS A 92 9.46 9.72 -12.16
N ILE A 93 9.95 8.52 -11.86
CA ILE A 93 11.12 8.32 -10.99
C ILE A 93 12.43 8.18 -11.77
N LYS A 94 12.37 8.17 -13.11
CA LYS A 94 13.51 7.89 -13.98
C LYS A 94 14.71 8.80 -13.68
N SER A 95 14.48 10.11 -13.59
CA SER A 95 15.55 11.09 -13.33
C SER A 95 16.26 10.86 -11.99
N THR A 96 15.51 10.46 -10.96
CA THR A 96 16.07 10.14 -9.65
C THR A 96 16.90 8.86 -9.73
N LEU A 97 16.40 7.81 -10.37
CA LEU A 97 17.14 6.55 -10.55
C LEU A 97 18.44 6.76 -11.35
N GLU A 98 18.38 7.49 -12.47
CA GLU A 98 19.55 7.82 -13.31
C GLU A 98 20.60 8.64 -12.55
N LYS A 99 20.16 9.62 -11.75
CA LYS A 99 21.06 10.45 -10.92
C LYS A 99 21.92 9.61 -9.97
N PHE A 100 21.36 8.52 -9.45
CA PHE A 100 22.05 7.61 -8.51
C PHE A 100 22.51 6.32 -9.19
N ASN A 101 22.48 6.24 -10.53
CA ASN A 101 22.87 5.07 -11.30
C ASN A 101 22.21 3.75 -10.82
N LEU A 102 20.93 3.81 -10.48
CA LEU A 102 20.14 2.65 -10.04
C LEU A 102 19.20 2.20 -11.17
N ASN A 103 19.20 0.90 -11.48
CA ASN A 103 18.24 0.34 -12.46
C ASN A 103 16.81 0.29 -11.91
N TYR A 104 16.68 0.05 -10.61
CA TYR A 104 15.42 0.04 -9.88
C TYR A 104 15.70 0.30 -8.39
N ILE A 105 14.65 0.57 -7.63
CA ILE A 105 14.70 0.61 -6.17
C ILE A 105 13.63 -0.33 -5.59
N PRO A 106 13.96 -1.24 -4.66
CA PRO A 106 12.95 -2.07 -4.01
C PRO A 106 11.96 -1.20 -3.22
N GLU A 107 10.67 -1.36 -3.47
CA GLU A 107 9.60 -0.58 -2.85
C GLU A 107 8.57 -1.47 -2.15
N ALA A 108 8.18 -1.09 -0.94
CA ALA A 108 7.19 -1.79 -0.14
C ALA A 108 5.77 -1.30 -0.40
N HIS A 109 4.89 -2.20 -0.85
CA HIS A 109 3.51 -1.89 -1.22
C HIS A 109 2.51 -2.81 -0.52
N ASN A 110 1.37 -2.26 -0.15
CA ASN A 110 0.28 -3.04 0.44
C ASN A 110 -0.90 -3.12 -0.52
N TYR A 111 -1.52 -4.29 -0.56
CA TYR A 111 -2.67 -4.63 -1.38
C TYR A 111 -3.44 -5.77 -0.72
N LEU A 112 -4.64 -6.09 -1.21
CA LEU A 112 -5.43 -7.19 -0.67
C LEU A 112 -5.31 -8.44 -1.53
N LYS A 113 -5.31 -9.60 -0.88
CA LYS A 113 -5.64 -10.88 -1.50
C LYS A 113 -7.03 -11.27 -1.03
N ILE A 114 -7.95 -11.51 -1.95
CA ILE A 114 -9.33 -11.92 -1.66
C ILE A 114 -9.55 -13.21 -2.41
N ASP A 115 -9.78 -14.30 -1.67
CA ASP A 115 -9.69 -15.66 -2.21
C ASP A 115 -8.31 -15.88 -2.87
N ASP A 116 -8.26 -16.17 -4.17
CA ASP A 116 -7.02 -16.35 -4.94
C ASP A 116 -6.70 -15.17 -5.87
N GLU A 117 -7.43 -14.06 -5.75
CA GLU A 117 -7.25 -12.86 -6.56
C GLU A 117 -6.61 -11.72 -5.75
N TYR A 118 -5.88 -10.84 -6.43
CA TYR A 118 -5.16 -9.72 -5.81
C TYR A 118 -5.71 -8.38 -6.29
N PHE A 119 -5.90 -7.45 -5.35
CA PHE A 119 -6.55 -6.16 -5.60
C PHE A 119 -5.79 -5.00 -4.96
N ASP A 120 -5.60 -3.93 -5.73
CA ASP A 120 -4.98 -2.69 -5.29
C ASP A 120 -6.00 -1.54 -5.35
N PHE A 121 -6.30 -0.97 -4.20
CA PHE A 121 -7.20 0.15 -3.97
C PHE A 121 -6.44 1.44 -3.60
N THR A 122 -5.17 1.55 -4.00
CA THR A 122 -4.37 2.77 -3.74
C THR A 122 -4.94 3.97 -4.50
N LYS A 123 -5.44 3.76 -5.71
CA LYS A 123 -6.10 4.72 -6.63
C LYS A 123 -7.15 3.97 -7.49
N PRO A 124 -8.12 4.66 -8.13
CA PRO A 124 -9.21 4.00 -8.84
C PRO A 124 -8.78 3.06 -9.97
N ASN A 125 -7.64 3.35 -10.62
CA ASN A 125 -7.11 2.57 -11.74
C ASN A 125 -5.87 1.74 -11.36
N SER A 126 -5.63 1.52 -10.06
CA SER A 126 -4.48 0.69 -9.66
C SER A 126 -4.74 -0.75 -10.06
N ASN A 127 -3.75 -1.42 -10.64
CA ASN A 127 -3.85 -2.81 -11.02
C ASN A 127 -2.66 -3.59 -10.48
N TYR A 128 -2.93 -4.68 -9.77
CA TYR A 128 -1.88 -5.58 -9.27
C TYR A 128 -0.97 -6.08 -10.41
N ALA A 129 -1.52 -6.27 -11.61
CA ALA A 129 -0.76 -6.67 -12.80
C ALA A 129 0.38 -5.69 -13.15
N ASP A 130 0.26 -4.41 -12.79
CA ASP A 130 1.26 -3.37 -13.11
C ASP A 130 2.61 -3.63 -12.43
N PHE A 131 2.62 -4.32 -11.28
CA PHE A 131 3.84 -4.65 -10.55
C PHE A 131 4.02 -6.15 -10.28
N LYS A 132 3.05 -7.01 -10.61
CA LYS A 132 3.13 -8.46 -10.40
C LYS A 132 4.40 -9.09 -10.96
N SER A 133 4.76 -8.76 -12.20
CA SER A 133 5.98 -9.30 -12.85
C SER A 133 7.29 -8.78 -12.26
N LYS A 134 7.21 -7.76 -11.41
CA LYS A 134 8.33 -7.10 -10.73
C LYS A 134 8.40 -7.43 -9.24
N LEU A 135 7.48 -8.26 -8.75
CA LEU A 135 7.40 -8.64 -7.34
C LEU A 135 8.60 -9.51 -6.96
N LEU A 136 9.25 -9.17 -5.86
CA LEU A 136 10.45 -9.84 -5.34
C LEU A 136 10.11 -10.80 -4.21
N ILE A 137 9.24 -10.36 -3.31
CA ILE A 137 8.76 -11.13 -2.17
C ILE A 137 7.41 -10.57 -1.71
N GLU A 138 6.58 -11.44 -1.16
CA GLU A 138 5.36 -11.05 -0.46
C GLU A 138 5.24 -11.80 0.86
N LYS A 139 4.52 -11.18 1.80
CA LYS A 139 4.05 -11.84 3.02
C LYS A 139 2.68 -11.29 3.42
N GLU A 140 1.91 -12.12 4.09
CA GLU A 140 0.69 -11.68 4.78
C GLU A 140 1.08 -10.87 6.02
N ILE A 141 0.36 -9.77 6.27
CA ILE A 141 0.45 -8.96 7.49
C ILE A 141 -0.95 -8.61 7.97
N GLU A 142 -1.09 -8.12 9.19
CA GLU A 142 -2.34 -7.63 9.73
C GLU A 142 -2.49 -6.10 9.69
N PHE A 143 -3.74 -5.62 9.83
CA PHE A 143 -4.08 -4.20 9.71
C PHE A 143 -3.33 -3.30 10.70
N ASN A 144 -2.90 -3.84 11.85
CA ASN A 144 -2.13 -3.14 12.88
C ASN A 144 -0.61 -3.25 12.70
N GLU A 145 -0.14 -4.01 11.71
CA GLU A 145 1.29 -4.21 11.42
C GLU A 145 1.80 -3.24 10.32
N ILE A 146 0.93 -2.41 9.76
CA ILE A 146 1.23 -1.59 8.58
C ILE A 146 2.29 -0.49 8.78
N VAL A 147 2.72 -0.22 10.02
CA VAL A 147 3.72 0.79 10.36
C VAL A 147 5.07 0.15 10.64
N GLU A 148 5.24 -0.46 11.82
CA GLU A 148 6.53 -0.96 12.28
C GLU A 148 7.00 -2.17 11.47
N GLU A 149 6.14 -3.17 11.29
CA GLU A 149 6.46 -4.39 10.55
C GLU A 149 6.81 -4.07 9.10
N LYS A 150 6.06 -3.14 8.48
CA LYS A 150 6.35 -2.67 7.12
C LYS A 150 7.73 -2.02 6.99
N ILE A 151 8.07 -1.11 7.91
CA ILE A 151 9.35 -0.41 7.88
C ILE A 151 10.49 -1.39 8.11
N SER A 152 10.34 -2.28 9.10
CA SER A 152 11.34 -3.30 9.44
C SER A 152 11.59 -4.23 8.24
N PHE A 153 10.52 -4.82 7.70
CA PHE A 153 10.59 -5.72 6.54
C PHE A 153 11.22 -5.06 5.32
N HIS A 154 10.88 -3.79 5.04
CA HIS A 154 11.46 -3.06 3.92
C HIS A 154 12.94 -2.78 4.14
N LYS A 155 13.34 -2.31 5.32
CA LYS A 155 14.74 -2.02 5.63
C LYS A 155 15.60 -3.28 5.60
N ASP A 156 15.11 -4.40 6.11
CA ASP A 156 15.87 -5.66 6.07
C ASP A 156 16.02 -6.18 4.64
N PHE A 157 14.99 -6.06 3.81
CA PHE A 157 15.12 -6.36 2.38
C PHE A 157 16.15 -5.46 1.70
N LEU A 158 16.13 -4.15 1.97
CA LEU A 158 17.07 -3.20 1.37
C LEU A 158 18.51 -3.49 1.77
N LYS A 159 18.79 -3.84 3.04
CA LYS A 159 20.14 -4.24 3.48
C LYS A 159 20.66 -5.41 2.67
N LYS A 160 19.83 -6.44 2.47
CA LYS A 160 20.21 -7.61 1.67
C LYS A 160 20.43 -7.23 0.20
N TRP A 161 19.51 -6.46 -0.38
CA TRP A 161 19.61 -6.00 -1.76
C TRP A 161 20.86 -5.16 -2.04
N ILE A 162 21.26 -4.29 -1.11
CA ILE A 162 22.49 -3.50 -1.22
C ILE A 162 23.72 -4.40 -1.36
N LEU A 163 23.80 -5.46 -0.56
CA LEU A 163 24.91 -6.42 -0.59
C LEU A 163 24.86 -7.28 -1.85
N ASP A 164 23.71 -7.87 -2.16
CA ASP A 164 23.55 -8.81 -3.27
C ASP A 164 23.82 -8.16 -4.64
N GLU A 165 23.40 -6.90 -4.82
CA GLU A 165 23.57 -6.14 -6.07
C GLU A 165 24.81 -5.22 -6.07
N ASN A 166 25.65 -5.28 -5.02
CA ASN A 166 26.83 -4.43 -4.84
C ASN A 166 26.53 -2.92 -5.01
N ILE A 167 25.44 -2.46 -4.41
CA ILE A 167 25.00 -1.07 -4.50
C ILE A 167 25.97 -0.17 -3.72
N PRO A 168 26.51 0.91 -4.33
CA PRO A 168 27.54 1.76 -3.71
C PRO A 168 26.97 2.79 -2.72
N TYR A 169 25.86 2.46 -2.05
CA TYR A 169 25.17 3.34 -1.11
C TYR A 169 24.79 2.57 0.14
N ASN A 170 24.84 3.24 1.28
CA ASN A 170 24.37 2.66 2.55
C ASN A 170 22.82 2.68 2.64
N LEU A 171 22.29 2.04 3.68
CA LEU A 171 20.85 1.92 3.88
C LEU A 171 20.13 3.29 3.99
N ASP A 172 20.73 4.26 4.67
CA ASP A 172 20.11 5.58 4.88
C ASP A 172 20.10 6.39 3.56
N GLU A 173 21.15 6.29 2.77
CA GLU A 173 21.21 6.86 1.42
C GLU A 173 20.14 6.24 0.51
N ILE A 174 20.03 4.91 0.47
CA ILE A 174 18.99 4.21 -0.29
C ILE A 174 17.60 4.57 0.20
N TRP A 175 17.38 4.67 1.51
CA TRP A 175 16.10 5.09 2.06
C TRP A 175 15.72 6.50 1.62
N ASN A 176 16.69 7.42 1.59
CA ASN A 176 16.46 8.79 1.12
C ASN A 176 16.19 8.85 -0.40
N ILE A 177 16.89 8.06 -1.21
CA ILE A 177 16.65 7.95 -2.65
C ILE A 177 15.24 7.39 -2.91
N ARG A 178 14.83 6.39 -2.13
CA ARG A 178 13.48 5.82 -2.14
C ARG A 178 12.43 6.87 -1.80
N GLU A 179 12.61 7.64 -0.72
CA GLU A 179 11.69 8.72 -0.38
C GLU A 179 11.61 9.80 -1.48
N GLN A 180 12.71 10.07 -2.19
CA GLN A 180 12.69 10.95 -3.35
C GLN A 180 11.86 10.37 -4.50
N CYS A 181 11.99 9.08 -4.81
CA CYS A 181 11.15 8.41 -5.80
C CYS A 181 9.65 8.52 -5.43
N ILE A 182 9.29 8.32 -4.15
CA ILE A 182 7.91 8.48 -3.68
C ILE A 182 7.40 9.91 -3.85
N LYS A 183 8.24 10.93 -3.61
CA LYS A 183 7.89 12.32 -3.88
C LYS A 183 7.66 12.56 -5.37
N ASP A 184 8.47 11.96 -6.23
CA ASP A 184 8.34 12.11 -7.68
C ASP A 184 7.05 11.47 -8.23
N LEU A 185 6.60 10.34 -7.66
CA LEU A 185 5.31 9.72 -8.01
C LEU A 185 4.10 10.64 -7.80
N GLN A 186 4.18 11.51 -6.79
CA GLN A 186 3.10 12.43 -6.41
C GLN A 186 3.06 13.69 -7.26
N LYS A 187 4.10 13.99 -8.03
CA LYS A 187 4.11 15.13 -8.94
C LYS A 187 3.11 14.91 -10.07
N MET A 188 2.39 15.97 -10.45
CA MET A 188 1.63 15.97 -11.70
C MET A 188 2.61 15.87 -12.87
N MET A 189 2.28 15.08 -13.90
CA MET A 189 3.04 15.13 -15.15
C MET A 189 2.76 16.49 -15.77
N LYS A 190 3.82 17.25 -16.06
CA LYS A 190 3.73 18.49 -16.84
C LYS A 190 3.40 18.18 -18.29
#